data_AF-A0A545BKR6-F1
#
_entry.id   AF-A0A545BKR6-F1
#
_cell.length_a   1.000
_cell.length_b   1.000
_cell.length_c   1.000
_cell.angle_alpha   90.00
_cell.angle_beta   90.00
_cell.angle_gamma   90.00
#
_symmetry.space_group_name_H-M   'P 1'
#
loop_
_entity.id
_entity.type
_entity.pdbx_description
1 polymer ?
#
loop_
_entity_poly.entity_id
_entity_poly.type
_entity_poly.pdbx_seq_one_letter_code
_entity_poly.pdbx_strand_id
1 'polypeptide(L)' 'MATRRIVTLHDDLDGTYAEETVSFSVDGTAYEIDLNGPHAKELREVLRPFVAAARTIKPTRRARRRLTS' A
#
# COMPACT_ATOMS: atom_id res chain seq x y z
N MET A 1 -3.25 24.92 -29.69
CA MET A 1 -2.93 25.12 -28.27
C MET A 1 -2.31 23.83 -27.72
N ALA A 2 -1.37 23.92 -26.78
CA ALA A 2 -0.70 22.75 -26.19
C ALA A 2 -0.87 22.76 -24.66
N THR A 3 -1.14 21.60 -24.07
CA THR A 3 -1.38 21.43 -22.62
C THR A 3 -0.31 20.54 -22.02
N ARG A 4 0.32 20.97 -20.91
CA ARG A 4 1.24 20.15 -20.11
C ARG A 4 0.51 19.63 -18.87
N ARG A 5 0.43 18.31 -18.71
CA ARG A 5 -0.12 17.65 -17.52
C ARG A 5 1.02 17.12 -16.65
N ILE A 6 1.04 17.50 -15.38
CA ILE A 6 2.00 16.98 -14.39
C ILE A 6 1.20 16.03 -13.48
N VAL A 7 1.68 14.79 -13.36
CA VAL A 7 1.11 13.79 -12.44
C VAL A 7 2.11 13.64 -11.29
N THR A 8 1.65 13.81 -10.07
CA THR A 8 2.44 13.70 -8.84
C THR A 8 1.72 12.77 -7.88
N LEU A 9 2.45 11.78 -7.36
CA LEU A 9 1.97 10.89 -6.32
C LEU A 9 2.16 11.60 -4.97
N HIS A 10 1.10 11.64 -4.17
CA HIS A 10 1.13 12.29 -2.88
C HIS A 10 0.84 11.27 -1.78
N ASP A 11 1.45 11.49 -0.62
CA ASP A 11 1.22 10.72 0.60
C ASP A 11 -0.20 10.97 1.09
N ASP A 12 -0.95 9.89 1.32
CA ASP A 12 -2.36 9.94 1.71
C ASP A 12 -2.57 10.43 3.16
N LEU A 13 -1.53 10.44 4.00
CA LEU A 13 -1.60 10.87 5.39
C LEU A 13 -1.39 12.38 5.55
N ASP A 14 -0.41 12.94 4.84
CA ASP A 14 0.02 14.33 5.03
C ASP A 14 0.07 15.19 3.75
N GLY A 15 -0.13 14.59 2.57
CA GLY A 15 -0.08 15.26 1.28
C GLY A 15 1.33 15.63 0.82
N THR A 16 2.39 15.08 1.42
CA THR A 16 3.77 15.19 0.92
C THR A 16 4.00 14.30 -0.31
N TYR A 17 5.22 14.22 -0.85
CA TYR A 17 5.50 13.35 -1.99
C TYR A 17 5.53 11.88 -1.55
N ALA A 18 4.71 11.04 -2.18
CA ALA A 18 4.74 9.60 -1.92
C ALA A 18 5.83 8.90 -2.73
N GLU A 19 6.49 7.93 -2.09
CA GLU A 19 7.54 7.11 -2.69
C GLU A 19 7.01 5.76 -3.16
N GLU A 20 6.03 5.19 -2.45
CA GLU A 20 5.49 3.87 -2.74
C GLU A 20 4.02 3.69 -2.32
N THR A 21 3.32 2.78 -2.99
CA THR A 21 2.00 2.29 -2.60
C THR A 21 2.15 1.03 -1.75
N VAL A 22 1.60 1.01 -0.54
CA VAL A 22 1.65 -0.13 0.38
C VAL A 22 0.29 -0.82 0.44
N SER A 23 0.24 -2.11 0.12
CA SER A 23 -0.95 -2.95 0.29
C SER A 23 -0.97 -3.61 1.67
N PHE A 24 -2.11 -3.54 2.36
CA PHE A 24 -2.32 -4.21 3.65
C PHE A 24 -3.76 -4.70 3.81
N SER A 25 -4.05 -5.41 4.89
CA SER A 25 -5.40 -5.91 5.14
C SER A 25 -5.74 -5.89 6.62
N VAL A 26 -6.96 -5.45 6.94
CA VAL A 26 -7.53 -5.41 8.29
C VAL A 26 -8.92 -6.03 8.22
N ASP A 27 -9.21 -6.98 9.11
CA ASP A 27 -10.49 -7.70 9.17
C ASP A 27 -10.96 -8.31 7.84
N GLY A 28 -10.00 -8.77 7.03
CA GLY A 28 -10.25 -9.38 5.72
C GLY A 28 -10.54 -8.41 4.57
N THR A 29 -10.56 -7.09 4.85
CA THR A 29 -10.65 -6.05 3.83
C THR A 29 -9.25 -5.64 3.40
N ALA A 30 -9.02 -5.57 2.08
CA ALA A 30 -7.74 -5.15 1.51
C ALA A 30 -7.76 -3.64 1.23
N TYR A 31 -6.66 -2.98 1.57
CA TYR A 31 -6.43 -1.55 1.41
C TYR A 31 -5.10 -1.31 0.70
N GLU A 32 -5.01 -0.19 0.02
CA GLU A 32 -3.78 0.39 -0.54
C GLU A 32 -3.68 1.82 -0.02
N ILE A 33 -2.44 2.27 0.22
CA ILE A 33 -2.14 3.63 0.67
C ILE A 33 -0.83 4.09 0.05
N ASP A 34 -0.82 5.30 -0.51
CA ASP A 34 0.37 5.94 -1.03
C ASP A 34 1.12 6.66 0.10
N LEU A 35 2.39 6.33 0.31
CA LEU A 35 3.18 6.82 1.45
C LEU A 35 4.57 7.28 1.05
N ASN A 36 5.08 8.26 1.76
CA ASN A 36 6.49 8.63 1.78
C ASN A 36 7.32 7.57 2.55
N GLY A 37 8.64 7.60 2.37
CA GLY A 37 9.54 6.61 2.98
C GLY A 37 9.39 6.47 4.51
N PRO A 38 9.36 7.58 5.28
CA PRO A 38 9.11 7.54 6.72
C PRO A 38 7.80 6.86 7.12
N HIS A 39 6.66 7.23 6.51
CA HIS A 39 5.35 6.66 6.85
C HIS A 39 5.25 5.20 6.44
N ALA A 40 5.78 4.83 5.27
CA ALA A 40 5.80 3.44 4.83
C ALA A 40 6.63 2.56 5.77
N LYS A 41 7.73 3.10 6.33
CA LYS A 41 8.51 2.42 7.36
C LYS A 41 7.73 2.28 8.67
N GLU A 42 7.08 3.35 9.11
CA GLU A 42 6.27 3.35 10.34
C GLU A 42 5.18 2.28 10.29
N LEU A 43 4.41 2.20 9.19
CA LEU A 43 3.38 1.19 9.01
C LEU A 43 3.93 -0.24 9.17
N ARG A 44 5.07 -0.54 8.54
CA ARG A 44 5.71 -1.85 8.64
C ARG A 44 6.20 -2.16 10.06
N GLU A 45 6.75 -1.17 10.76
CA GLU A 45 7.23 -1.32 12.13
C GLU A 45 6.10 -1.58 13.12
N VAL A 46 4.96 -0.88 12.99
CA VAL A 46 3.76 -1.10 13.81
C VAL A 46 3.20 -2.51 13.60
N LEU A 47 3.21 -3.01 12.36
CA LEU A 47 2.72 -4.35 12.04
C LEU A 47 3.69 -5.47 12.43
N ARG A 48 4.99 -5.17 12.55
CA ARG A 48 6.07 -6.14 12.80
C ARG A 48 5.81 -7.12 13.96
N PRO A 49 5.41 -6.70 15.17
CA PRO A 49 5.16 -7.65 16.27
C PRO A 49 3.99 -8.61 15.97
N PHE A 50 2.94 -8.14 15.27
CA PHE A 50 1.80 -8.96 14.90
C PHE A 50 2.19 -9.99 13.82
N VAL A 51 2.95 -9.55 12.81
CA VAL A 51 3.47 -10.42 11.76
C VAL A 51 4.39 -11.51 12.34
N ALA A 52 5.23 -11.15 13.32
CA ALA A 52 6.14 -12.09 13.96
C ALA A 52 5.40 -13.20 14.75
N ALA A 53 4.25 -12.89 15.33
CA ALA A 53 3.42 -13.85 16.06
C ALA A 53 2.39 -14.58 15.17
N ALA A 54 2.11 -14.06 13.97
CA ALA A 54 1.09 -14.58 13.09
C ALA A 54 1.53 -15.86 12.36
N ARG A 55 0.54 -16.66 11.93
CA ARG A 55 0.75 -17.76 10.98
C ARG A 55 0.42 -17.31 9.56
N THR A 56 1.23 -17.72 8.59
CA THR A 56 0.92 -17.50 7.17
C THR A 56 -0.30 -18.32 6.77
N ILE A 57 -1.38 -17.64 6.40
CA ILE A 57 -2.49 -18.28 5.69
C ILE A 57 -2.09 -18.44 4.22
N LYS A 58 -2.15 -19.65 3.67
CA LYS A 58 -1.90 -19.84 2.24
C LYS A 58 -2.94 -19.03 1.46
N PRO A 59 -2.54 -18.12 0.56
CA PRO A 59 -3.50 -17.42 -0.28
C PRO A 59 -4.25 -18.45 -1.12
N THR A 60 -5.57 -18.51 -0.97
CA THR A 60 -6.40 -19.27 -1.92
C THR A 60 -6.25 -18.61 -3.28
N ARG A 61 -6.15 -19.42 -4.34
CA ARG A 61 -5.72 -19.08 -5.72
C ARG A 61 -6.59 -18.05 -6.47
N ARG A 62 -7.37 -17.20 -5.81
CA ARG A 62 -8.41 -16.35 -6.41
C ARG A 62 -7.95 -14.92 -6.76
N ALA A 63 -6.80 -14.46 -6.24
CA ALA A 63 -6.36 -13.07 -6.41
C ALA A 63 -5.63 -12.76 -7.74
N ARG A 64 -5.25 -13.75 -8.57
CA ARG A 64 -4.50 -13.50 -9.82
C ARG A 64 -5.32 -13.08 -11.04
N ARG A 65 -6.64 -12.87 -10.90
CA ARG A 65 -7.53 -12.61 -12.06
C ARG A 65 -8.03 -11.16 -12.14
N ARG A 66 -7.14 -10.17 -11.93
CA ARG A 66 -7.52 -8.75 -12.09
C ARG A 66 -6.41 -7.78 -12.52
N LEU A 67 -5.32 -8.28 -13.12
CA LEU A 67 -4.29 -7.43 -13.75
C LEU A 67 -4.10 -7.81 -15.22
N THR A 68 -5.20 -7.71 -15.99
CA THR A 68 -5.18 -7.53 -17.45
C THR A 68 -6.49 -6.84 -17.83
N SER A 69 -6.47 -5.53 -18.02
CA SER A 69 -7.39 -4.76 -18.86
C SER A 69 -6.72 -3.44 -19.22
#